data_AF-A0A699UUE0-F1
#
_entry.id   AF-A0A699UUE0-F1
#
_cell.length_a   1.000
_cell.length_b   1.000
_cell.length_c   1.000
_cell.angle_alpha   90.00
_cell.angle_beta   90.00
_cell.angle_gamma   90.00
#
_symmetry.space_group_name_H-M   'P 1'
#
loop_
_entity.id
_entity.type
_entity.pdbx_description
1 polymer ?
#
loop_
_entity_poly.entity_id
_entity_poly.type
_entity_poly.pdbx_seq_one_letter_code
_entity_poly.pdbx_strand_id
1 'polypeptide(L)' 'TLLAKAKAKGVSLLLPTDVVIADKFAPDANSKIVPSTAIPDGWMGLDIGPDSV' A
#
# COMPACT_ATOMS: atom_id res chain seq x y z
N THR A 1 17.16 11.49 -0.43
CA THR A 1 15.88 10.92 0.06
C THR A 1 16.17 9.65 0.84
N LEU A 2 15.20 9.13 1.60
CA LEU A 2 15.35 7.84 2.31
C LEU A 2 15.65 6.69 1.33
N LEU A 3 14.95 6.66 0.19
CA LEU A 3 15.18 5.69 -0.90
C LEU A 3 16.64 5.68 -1.38
N ALA A 4 17.24 6.85 -1.60
CA ALA A 4 18.62 6.96 -2.05
C ALA A 4 19.63 6.43 -1.00
N LYS A 5 19.35 6.69 0.29
CA LYS A 5 20.19 6.17 1.39
C LYS A 5 20.11 4.65 1.51
N ALA A 6 18.91 4.08 1.38
CA ALA A 6 18.72 2.63 1.39
C ALA A 6 19.52 1.96 0.25
N LYS A 7 19.40 2.50 -0.98
CA LYS A 7 20.18 2.04 -2.14
C LYS A 7 21.68 2.11 -1.91
N ALA A 8 22.18 3.25 -1.41
CA ALA A 8 23.62 3.44 -1.16
C ALA A 8 24.18 2.49 -0.09
N LYS A 9 23.35 2.03 0.84
CA LYS A 9 23.72 1.07 1.89
C LYS A 9 23.45 -0.39 1.51
N GLY A 10 23.00 -0.68 0.27
CA GLY A 10 22.61 -2.02 -0.13
C GLY A 10 21.42 -2.59 0.63
N VAL A 11 20.59 -1.72 1.23
CA VAL A 11 19.40 -2.13 1.97
C VAL A 11 18.24 -2.31 0.99
N SER A 12 17.68 -3.52 0.95
CA SER A 12 16.45 -3.82 0.22
C SER A 12 15.26 -3.20 0.95
N LEU A 13 14.79 -2.07 0.44
CA LEU A 13 13.60 -1.37 0.93
C LEU A 13 12.40 -1.76 0.05
N LEU A 14 11.67 -2.79 0.48
CA LEU A 14 10.48 -3.30 -0.22
C LEU A 14 9.26 -2.43 0.11
N LEU A 15 8.45 -2.15 -0.92
CA LEU A 15 7.17 -1.47 -0.78
C LEU A 15 6.07 -2.37 -1.36
N PRO A 16 4.84 -2.31 -0.83
CA PRO A 16 3.73 -3.14 -1.32
C PRO A 16 3.41 -2.86 -2.79
N THR A 17 3.19 -3.93 -3.55
CA THR A 17 2.71 -3.86 -4.95
C THR A 17 1.20 -3.75 -5.04
N ASP A 18 0.50 -4.22 -4.02
CA ASP A 18 -0.95 -4.23 -3.88
C ASP A 18 -1.36 -3.86 -2.46
N VAL A 19 -2.58 -3.34 -2.32
CA VAL A 19 -3.12 -2.83 -1.05
C VAL A 19 -4.60 -3.17 -0.93
N VAL A 20 -5.02 -3.47 0.30
CA VAL A 20 -6.44 -3.48 0.68
C VAL A 20 -6.86 -2.04 0.94
N ILE A 21 -7.86 -1.57 0.21
CA ILE A 21 -8.40 -0.22 0.34
C ILE A 21 -9.83 -0.23 0.87
N ALA A 22 -10.20 0.84 1.57
CA ALA A 22 -11.56 1.08 2.05
C ALA A 22 -12.00 2.53 1.79
N ASP A 23 -13.31 2.76 1.70
CA ASP A 23 -13.91 4.08 1.54
C ASP A 23 -14.07 4.86 2.86
N LYS A 24 -13.97 4.17 3.99
CA LYS A 24 -13.94 4.75 5.35
C LYS A 24 -13.20 3.84 6.33
N PHE A 25 -12.73 4.41 7.45
CA PHE A 25 -12.15 3.63 8.55
C PHE A 25 -13.27 3.12 9.47
N ALA A 26 -13.96 2.05 9.06
CA ALA A 26 -15.03 1.43 9.84
C ALA A 26 -15.18 -0.06 9.50
N PRO A 27 -15.74 -0.89 10.41
CA PRO A 27 -15.96 -2.31 10.15
C PRO A 27 -16.92 -2.61 9.00
N ASP A 28 -17.80 -1.66 8.67
CA ASP A 28 -18.83 -1.77 7.62
C ASP A 28 -18.44 -1.02 6.33
N ALA A 29 -17.15 -0.67 6.17
CA ALA A 29 -16.64 -0.02 4.98
C ALA A 29 -16.72 -0.93 3.75
N ASN A 30 -16.89 -0.33 2.56
CA ASN A 30 -16.67 -1.08 1.33
C ASN A 30 -15.16 -1.28 1.17
N SER A 31 -14.73 -2.50 0.83
CA SER A 31 -13.33 -2.83 0.65
C SER A 31 -13.06 -3.55 -0.66
N LYS A 32 -11.83 -3.39 -1.17
CA LYS A 32 -11.31 -4.12 -2.34
C LYS A 32 -9.78 -4.10 -2.33
N ILE A 33 -9.19 -4.97 -3.14
CA ILE A 33 -7.74 -5.00 -3.39
C ILE A 33 -7.45 -4.29 -4.71
N VAL A 34 -6.45 -3.43 -4.73
CA VAL A 34 -5.97 -2.73 -5.94
C VAL A 34 -4.44 -2.70 -5.97
N PRO A 35 -3.82 -2.50 -7.14
CA PRO A 35 -2.41 -2.10 -7.22
C PRO A 35 -2.15 -0.86 -6.37
N SER A 36 -0.98 -0.77 -5.72
CA SER A 36 -0.63 0.39 -4.87
C SER A 36 -0.56 1.72 -5.62
N THR A 37 -0.50 1.68 -6.95
CA THR A 37 -0.55 2.83 -7.87
C THR A 37 -1.96 3.24 -8.29
N ALA A 38 -3.01 2.53 -7.86
CA ALA A 38 -4.38 2.66 -8.37
C ALA A 38 -5.42 2.86 -7.25
N ILE A 39 -5.03 3.49 -6.14
CA ILE A 39 -5.96 3.87 -5.07
C ILE A 39 -6.84 5.03 -5.59
N PRO A 40 -8.18 4.87 -5.66
CA PRO A 40 -9.06 5.94 -6.09
C PRO A 40 -9.12 7.11 -5.09
N ASP A 41 -9.45 8.31 -5.58
CA ASP A 41 -9.69 9.46 -4.71
C ASP A 41 -10.79 9.17 -3.67
N GLY A 42 -10.57 9.61 -2.44
CA GLY A 42 -11.48 9.38 -1.31
C GLY A 42 -11.38 7.99 -0.68
N TRP A 43 -10.59 7.07 -1.23
CA TRP A 43 -10.28 5.78 -0.62
C TRP A 43 -8.94 5.84 0.12
N MET A 44 -8.75 4.93 1.08
CA MET A 44 -7.52 4.80 1.85
C MET A 44 -7.03 3.35 1.86
N GLY A 45 -5.72 3.15 1.72
CA GLY A 45 -5.07 1.86 1.95
C GLY A 45 -4.97 1.58 3.45
N LEU A 46 -5.51 0.45 3.90
CA LEU A 46 -5.56 0.07 5.31
C LEU A 46 -4.72 -1.16 5.62
N ASP A 47 -4.37 -1.95 4.60
CA ASP A 47 -3.47 -3.09 4.75
C ASP A 47 -2.74 -3.36 3.43
N ILE A 48 -1.68 -4.17 3.49
CA ILE A 48 -1.04 -4.73 2.30
C ILE A 48 -1.96 -5.76 1.66
N GLY A 49 -1.90 -5.87 0.33
CA GLY A 49 -2.62 -6.92 -0.38
C GLY A 49 -1.88 -8.26 -0.34
N PRO A 50 -2.54 -9.35 -0.75
CA PRO A 50 -2.01 -10.71 -0.67
C PRO A 50 -0.74 -10.95 -1.49
N ASP A 51 -0.48 -10.18 -2.55
CA ASP A 51 0.75 -10.35 -3.34
C ASP A 51 1.99 -9.79 -2.61
N SER A 52 1.77 -8.95 -1.59
CA SER A 52 2.81 -8.31 -0.78
C SER A 52 3.05 -8.95 0.58
N VAL A 53 2.31 -10.03 0.93
CA VAL A 53 2.48 -10.82 2.17
C VAL A 53 3.61 -11.84 2.00
#